data_AF-A0A926UQK7-F1
#
_entry.id   AF-A0A926UQK7-F1
#
_cell.length_a   1.000
_cell.length_b   1.000
_cell.length_c   1.000
_cell.angle_alpha   90.00
_cell.angle_beta   90.00
_cell.angle_gamma   90.00
#
_symmetry.space_group_name_H-M   'P 1'
#
loop_
_entity.id
_entity.type
_entity.pdbx_description
1 polymer ?
#
loop_
_entity_poly.entity_id
_entity_poly.type
_entity_poly.pdbx_seq_one_letter_code
_entity_poly.pdbx_strand_id
1 'polypeptide(L)'
;MSPPQPHKSKKLEKFQQLITTNQSIAEVATKPLFLTYLCNYFNNYEYIKNNFYQDLLNLLLKQWEQTKCLSTQTTPTNQFLSVIQKQDLLSYVAIVSLDLHGYIWQNNQLTEDLQSCLSSSRTLSHLSIDRDHLYDIFRWQHSLLVECAKGVHSMTHTALHNYLAAYRIANSNPTIAEKYLLDRIHLKRWHGVIVMTISIFPKADRMLQTMKRKIDEIVVNDAHLQSFLTWVNQQSIQIQTPYKAVTIRALYLDIDLENNRSLDRARALDIAHSRSLERARVKSMGIENQMETDVDIDYTINLALNLDLALYFANHPIVELACALEPDLNKGLQFLRQKLPDPFKEKERDKFAKWWQSKGLEWSKKLRSLIMQHRKGSQDWKFSDNQLKVLRSYHDANKLLVECLNNAEYVSPIVKSQIESTLLLPQGEYSILGNR
;
A
#
# COMPACT_ATOMS: atom_id res chain seq x y z
N MET A 1 -3.66 18.46 40.15
CA MET A 1 -3.62 17.89 38.78
C MET A 1 -4.31 16.54 38.83
N SER A 2 -5.52 16.43 38.30
CA SER A 2 -6.20 15.15 38.20
C SER A 2 -5.41 14.24 37.24
N PRO A 3 -5.20 12.96 37.56
CA PRO A 3 -4.51 12.05 36.66
C PRO A 3 -5.29 11.94 35.35
N PRO A 4 -4.62 11.84 34.18
CA PRO A 4 -5.31 11.67 32.91
C PRO A 4 -6.14 10.39 32.97
N GLN A 5 -7.45 10.51 32.71
CA GLN A 5 -8.34 9.36 32.73
C GLN A 5 -7.88 8.28 31.72
N PRO A 6 -7.86 6.99 32.11
CA PRO A 6 -7.28 5.90 31.31
C PRO A 6 -7.92 5.73 29.92
N HIS A 7 -9.14 6.24 29.71
CA HIS A 7 -9.82 6.21 28.42
C HIS A 7 -9.24 7.16 27.37
N LYS A 8 -8.65 8.31 27.77
CA LYS A 8 -8.06 9.28 26.83
C LYS A 8 -6.73 8.78 26.24
N SER A 9 -5.94 8.04 27.03
CA SER A 9 -4.67 7.44 26.56
C SER A 9 -4.91 6.43 25.43
N LYS A 10 -5.85 5.50 25.65
CA LYS A 10 -6.16 4.44 24.66
C LYS A 10 -6.70 4.98 23.33
N LYS A 11 -7.49 6.05 23.35
CA LYS A 11 -8.00 6.66 22.10
C LYS A 11 -6.89 7.34 21.30
N LEU A 12 -5.97 8.04 21.98
CA LEU A 12 -4.83 8.65 21.32
C LEU A 12 -3.90 7.60 20.68
N GLU A 13 -3.63 6.51 21.41
CA GLU A 13 -2.84 5.38 20.90
C GLU A 13 -3.47 4.76 19.65
N LYS A 14 -4.78 4.50 19.65
CA LYS A 14 -5.50 3.98 18.47
C LYS A 14 -5.48 4.97 17.29
N PHE A 15 -5.59 6.26 17.56
CA PHE A 15 -5.52 7.30 16.52
C PHE A 15 -4.12 7.36 15.89
N GLN A 16 -3.07 7.32 16.71
CA GLN A 16 -1.69 7.27 16.24
C GLN A 16 -1.43 5.99 15.45
N GLN A 17 -1.95 4.85 15.91
CA GLN A 17 -1.87 3.59 15.17
C GLN A 17 -2.56 3.71 13.81
N LEU A 18 -3.76 4.29 13.74
CA LEU A 18 -4.49 4.51 12.49
C LEU A 18 -3.66 5.33 11.49
N ILE A 19 -3.11 6.48 11.91
CA ILE A 19 -2.29 7.33 11.03
C ILE A 19 -1.00 6.62 10.60
N THR A 20 -0.36 5.88 11.50
CA THR A 20 0.92 5.22 11.22
C THR A 20 0.76 4.02 10.28
N THR A 21 -0.39 3.35 10.34
CA THR A 21 -0.68 2.14 9.54
C THR A 21 -1.41 2.43 8.23
N ASN A 22 -2.06 3.59 8.09
CA ASN A 22 -2.84 3.95 6.92
C ASN A 22 -2.28 5.19 6.21
N GLN A 23 -1.50 4.96 5.15
CA GLN A 23 -0.85 6.02 4.38
C GLN A 23 -1.85 7.00 3.74
N SER A 24 -3.01 6.52 3.28
CA SER A 24 -4.05 7.38 2.68
C SER A 24 -4.65 8.35 3.70
N ILE A 25 -4.86 7.88 4.94
CA ILE A 25 -5.32 8.73 6.04
C ILE A 25 -4.22 9.72 6.47
N ALA A 26 -2.96 9.28 6.53
CA ALA A 26 -1.83 10.14 6.84
C ALA A 26 -1.66 11.27 5.80
N GLU A 27 -1.81 10.97 4.51
CA GLU A 27 -1.76 11.96 3.43
C GLU A 27 -2.83 13.03 3.62
N VAL A 28 -4.07 12.61 3.87
CA VAL A 28 -5.20 13.51 4.10
C VAL A 28 -4.99 14.34 5.37
N ALA A 29 -4.47 13.74 6.45
CA ALA A 29 -4.21 14.40 7.72
C ALA A 29 -3.13 15.50 7.66
N THR A 30 -2.39 15.64 6.55
CA THR A 30 -1.42 16.75 6.36
C THR A 30 -2.08 18.13 6.28
N LYS A 31 -3.36 18.20 5.91
CA LYS A 31 -4.12 19.45 5.86
C LYS A 31 -4.80 19.71 7.22
N PRO A 32 -4.58 20.86 7.88
CA PRO A 32 -5.16 21.14 9.20
C PRO A 32 -6.68 20.96 9.28
N LEU A 33 -7.39 21.33 8.20
CA LEU A 33 -8.82 21.14 8.08
C LEU A 33 -9.23 19.66 8.13
N PHE A 34 -8.55 18.81 7.36
CA PHE A 34 -8.85 17.39 7.33
C PHE A 34 -8.39 16.69 8.60
N LEU A 35 -7.28 17.13 9.20
CA LEU A 35 -6.88 16.67 10.52
C LEU A 35 -7.95 17.00 11.56
N THR A 36 -8.51 18.21 11.53
CA THR A 36 -9.60 18.61 12.42
C THR A 36 -10.85 17.76 12.20
N TYR A 37 -11.24 17.55 10.94
CA TYR A 37 -12.36 16.67 10.60
C TYR A 37 -12.12 15.24 11.06
N LEU A 38 -10.93 14.69 10.79
CA LEU A 38 -10.50 13.35 11.17
C LEU A 38 -10.48 13.18 12.71
N CYS A 39 -9.97 14.16 13.45
CA CYS A 39 -10.00 14.16 14.92
C CYS A 39 -11.45 14.16 15.45
N ASN A 40 -12.33 14.97 14.87
CA ASN A 40 -13.74 15.00 15.25
C ASN A 40 -14.47 13.71 14.89
N TYR A 41 -14.19 13.17 13.70
CA TYR A 41 -14.71 11.90 13.23
C TYR A 41 -14.29 10.77 14.16
N PHE A 42 -12.99 10.72 14.52
CA PHE A 42 -12.43 9.68 15.37
C PHE A 42 -12.92 9.73 16.82
N ASN A 43 -13.30 10.92 17.31
CA ASN A 43 -13.94 11.05 18.62
C ASN A 43 -15.27 10.27 18.69
N ASN A 44 -16.00 10.23 17.57
CA ASN A 44 -17.29 9.56 17.44
C ASN A 44 -17.17 8.10 16.97
N TYR A 45 -16.19 7.81 16.11
CA TYR A 45 -15.96 6.49 15.51
C TYR A 45 -14.50 6.09 15.70
N GLU A 46 -14.22 5.05 16.48
CA GLU A 46 -12.84 4.57 16.72
C GLU A 46 -12.22 3.83 15.50
N TYR A 47 -12.81 3.99 14.31
CA TYR A 47 -12.36 3.45 13.01
C TYR A 47 -12.92 4.31 11.86
N ILE A 48 -12.34 4.16 10.66
CA ILE A 48 -12.79 4.87 9.45
C ILE A 48 -13.90 4.07 8.76
N LYS A 49 -15.09 4.67 8.59
CA LYS A 49 -16.17 4.04 7.80
C LYS A 49 -15.99 4.32 6.32
N ASN A 50 -16.71 3.55 5.48
CA ASN A 50 -16.70 3.69 4.02
C ASN A 50 -17.05 5.11 3.51
N ASN A 51 -17.88 5.84 4.24
CA ASN A 51 -18.36 7.16 3.86
C ASN A 51 -17.37 8.29 4.18
N PHE A 52 -16.27 8.01 4.90
CA PHE A 52 -15.32 9.03 5.33
C PHE A 52 -14.79 9.86 4.16
N TYR A 53 -14.34 9.22 3.08
CA TYR A 53 -13.82 9.93 1.91
C TYR A 53 -14.93 10.66 1.14
N GLN A 54 -16.16 10.15 1.13
CA GLN A 54 -17.32 10.85 0.57
C GLN A 54 -17.61 12.14 1.34
N ASP A 55 -17.60 12.07 2.67
CA ASP A 55 -17.87 13.20 3.54
C ASP A 55 -16.78 14.26 3.41
N LEU A 56 -15.53 13.83 3.27
CA LEU A 56 -14.37 14.69 3.06
C LEU A 56 -14.41 15.38 1.68
N LEU A 57 -14.76 14.64 0.64
CA LEU A 57 -15.01 15.20 -0.70
C LEU A 57 -16.17 16.21 -0.66
N ASN A 58 -17.28 15.86 -0.01
CA ASN A 58 -18.43 16.76 0.15
C ASN A 58 -18.06 18.04 0.90
N LEU A 59 -17.21 17.94 1.93
CA LEU A 59 -16.72 19.08 2.67
C LEU A 59 -15.96 20.06 1.75
N LEU A 60 -15.08 19.55 0.89
CA LEU A 60 -14.35 20.37 -0.09
C LEU A 60 -15.27 20.98 -1.16
N LEU A 61 -16.21 20.20 -1.67
CA LEU A 61 -17.13 20.65 -2.70
C LEU A 61 -18.13 21.70 -2.17
N LYS A 62 -18.46 21.68 -0.87
CA LYS A 62 -19.39 22.62 -0.22
C LYS A 62 -18.73 23.84 0.43
N GLN A 63 -17.50 23.73 0.96
CA GLN A 63 -16.87 24.82 1.71
C GLN A 63 -16.80 26.14 0.93
N TRP A 64 -16.47 26.07 -0.36
CA TRP A 64 -16.41 27.26 -1.20
C TRP A 64 -17.77 27.93 -1.41
N GLU A 65 -18.84 27.15 -1.49
CA GLU A 65 -20.21 27.68 -1.64
C GLU A 65 -20.66 28.49 -0.43
N GLN A 66 -20.00 28.30 0.72
CA GLN A 66 -20.29 28.99 1.99
C GLN A 66 -19.41 30.23 2.19
N THR A 67 -18.18 30.23 1.66
CA THR A 67 -17.22 31.36 1.77
C THR A 67 -17.40 32.43 0.67
N LYS A 68 -18.64 32.71 0.24
CA LYS A 68 -19.04 33.66 -0.83
C LYS A 68 -18.48 35.09 -0.75
N CYS A 69 -17.60 35.41 0.19
CA CYS A 69 -17.03 36.74 0.40
C CYS A 69 -16.04 37.21 -0.69
N LEU A 70 -15.67 36.37 -1.67
CA LEU A 70 -14.69 36.74 -2.71
C LEU A 70 -15.26 36.90 -4.13
N SER A 71 -16.56 36.69 -4.37
CA SER A 71 -17.15 36.90 -5.70
C SER A 71 -17.60 38.34 -5.91
N THR A 72 -16.66 39.28 -5.95
CA THR A 72 -16.85 40.60 -6.57
C THR A 72 -15.86 40.74 -7.72
N GLN A 73 -16.19 40.10 -8.85
CA GLN A 73 -15.85 40.58 -10.19
C GLN A 73 -16.48 39.62 -11.22
N THR A 74 -17.63 40.06 -11.76
CA THR A 74 -18.03 39.89 -13.17
C THR A 74 -17.60 38.59 -13.86
N THR A 75 -18.27 37.48 -13.57
CA THR A 75 -18.44 36.41 -14.56
C THR A 75 -19.92 36.33 -14.94
N PRO A 76 -20.27 36.53 -16.21
CA PRO A 76 -21.65 36.46 -16.66
C PRO A 76 -22.14 35.02 -16.52
N THR A 77 -23.40 34.87 -16.09
CA THR A 77 -24.23 33.65 -16.11
C THR A 77 -23.63 32.44 -16.85
N ASN A 78 -22.87 31.61 -16.15
CA ASN A 78 -22.54 30.25 -16.57
C ASN A 78 -22.85 29.32 -15.39
N GLN A 79 -23.67 28.30 -15.64
CA GLN A 79 -24.30 27.44 -14.63
C GLN A 79 -23.28 26.86 -13.65
N PHE A 80 -23.43 27.17 -12.37
CA PHE A 80 -22.67 26.52 -11.31
C PHE A 80 -23.00 25.02 -11.31
N LEU A 81 -21.98 24.18 -11.51
CA LEU A 81 -22.13 22.74 -11.37
C LEU A 81 -22.59 22.41 -9.93
N SER A 82 -23.63 21.58 -9.82
CA SER A 82 -24.01 21.01 -8.52
C SER A 82 -22.89 20.12 -7.97
N VAL A 83 -22.89 19.89 -6.65
CA VAL A 83 -21.93 18.97 -5.99
C VAL A 83 -21.89 17.59 -6.68
N ILE A 84 -23.05 17.08 -7.09
CA ILE A 84 -23.16 15.78 -7.79
C ILE A 84 -22.49 15.83 -9.16
N GLN A 85 -22.72 16.90 -9.93
CA GLN A 85 -22.10 17.07 -11.24
C GLN A 85 -20.57 17.23 -11.14
N LYS A 86 -20.09 17.98 -10.13
CA LYS A 86 -18.66 18.10 -9.83
C LYS A 86 -18.05 16.74 -9.51
N GLN A 87 -18.72 15.96 -8.66
CA GLN A 87 -18.27 14.61 -8.31
C GLN A 87 -18.26 13.66 -9.52
N ASP A 88 -19.30 13.65 -10.35
CA ASP A 88 -19.33 12.80 -11.55
C ASP A 88 -18.16 13.13 -12.49
N LEU A 89 -17.93 14.42 -12.76
CA LEU A 89 -16.83 14.87 -13.61
C LEU A 89 -15.46 14.50 -13.02
N LEU A 90 -15.22 14.77 -11.74
CA LEU A 90 -13.96 14.42 -11.09
C LEU A 90 -13.74 12.90 -11.05
N SER A 91 -14.81 12.12 -10.88
CA SER A 91 -14.75 10.66 -10.89
C SER A 91 -14.37 10.10 -12.27
N TYR A 92 -14.87 10.73 -13.35
CA TYR A 92 -14.48 10.41 -14.72
C TYR A 92 -12.99 10.68 -14.93
N VAL A 93 -12.56 11.90 -14.61
CA VAL A 93 -11.19 12.34 -14.83
C VAL A 93 -10.23 11.47 -14.03
N ALA A 94 -10.59 11.10 -12.79
CA ALA A 94 -9.77 10.23 -11.96
C ALA A 94 -9.56 8.83 -12.56
N ILE A 95 -10.63 8.19 -13.06
CA ILE A 95 -10.50 6.84 -13.63
C ILE A 95 -9.73 6.85 -14.97
N VAL A 96 -9.98 7.85 -15.84
CA VAL A 96 -9.31 7.97 -17.13
C VAL A 96 -7.83 8.25 -16.94
N SER A 97 -7.48 9.14 -16.01
CA SER A 97 -6.08 9.43 -15.76
C SER A 97 -5.34 8.21 -15.24
N LEU A 98 -5.92 7.37 -14.39
CA LEU A 98 -5.24 6.15 -13.90
C LEU A 98 -4.85 5.19 -15.03
N ASP A 99 -5.70 5.08 -16.04
CA ASP A 99 -5.47 4.27 -17.23
C ASP A 99 -4.38 4.89 -18.13
N LEU A 100 -4.46 6.19 -18.42
CA LEU A 100 -3.61 6.83 -19.43
C LEU A 100 -2.32 7.44 -18.87
N HIS A 101 -2.39 8.09 -17.70
CA HIS A 101 -1.38 9.02 -17.20
C HIS A 101 -0.89 8.69 -15.77
N GLY A 102 -1.62 7.84 -15.03
CA GLY A 102 -1.46 7.65 -13.60
C GLY A 102 -2.05 8.80 -12.78
N TYR A 103 -1.23 9.33 -11.88
CA TYR A 103 -1.61 10.40 -10.93
C TYR A 103 -1.18 11.80 -11.37
N ILE A 104 -0.48 11.90 -12.51
CA ILE A 104 0.13 13.14 -12.99
C ILE A 104 -0.29 13.36 -14.45
N TRP A 105 -0.84 14.52 -14.74
CA TRP A 105 -1.07 14.99 -16.10
C TRP A 105 0.05 15.92 -16.54
N GLN A 106 0.44 15.83 -17.81
CA GLN A 106 1.43 16.68 -18.45
C GLN A 106 0.79 17.50 -19.56
N ASN A 107 1.23 18.74 -19.70
CA ASN A 107 0.75 19.74 -20.64
C ASN A 107 -0.78 19.83 -20.61
N ASN A 108 -1.43 19.53 -21.74
CA ASN A 108 -2.86 19.70 -21.94
C ASN A 108 -3.69 18.45 -21.58
N GLN A 109 -3.07 17.36 -21.12
CA GLN A 109 -3.75 16.08 -20.86
C GLN A 109 -4.94 16.22 -19.90
N LEU A 110 -4.80 17.03 -18.84
CA LEU A 110 -5.89 17.28 -17.90
C LEU A 110 -7.08 17.95 -18.58
N THR A 111 -6.81 18.93 -19.43
CA THR A 111 -7.84 19.67 -20.17
C THR A 111 -8.51 18.79 -21.22
N GLU A 112 -7.75 17.90 -21.87
CA GLU A 112 -8.26 16.90 -22.81
C GLU A 112 -9.19 15.89 -22.11
N ASP A 113 -8.79 15.37 -20.94
CA ASP A 113 -9.60 14.46 -20.13
C ASP A 113 -10.89 15.13 -19.64
N LEU A 114 -10.81 16.38 -19.17
CA LEU A 114 -11.97 17.19 -18.78
C LEU A 114 -12.93 17.38 -19.97
N GLN A 115 -12.40 17.70 -21.15
CA GLN A 115 -13.23 17.86 -22.34
C GLN A 115 -13.90 16.55 -22.76
N SER A 116 -13.14 15.46 -22.78
CA SER A 116 -13.66 14.11 -23.10
C SER A 116 -14.78 13.71 -22.14
N CYS A 117 -14.62 14.03 -20.85
CA CYS A 117 -15.66 13.84 -19.84
C CYS A 117 -16.94 14.60 -20.17
N LEU A 118 -16.85 15.91 -20.46
CA LEU A 118 -18.01 16.75 -20.78
C LEU A 118 -18.76 16.22 -21.99
N SER A 119 -18.03 15.81 -23.04
CA SER A 119 -18.62 15.25 -24.25
C SER A 119 -19.27 13.88 -24.02
N SER A 120 -18.72 13.07 -23.11
CA SER A 120 -19.21 11.72 -22.80
C SER A 120 -20.34 11.69 -21.77
N SER A 121 -20.44 12.71 -20.92
CA SER A 121 -21.40 12.75 -19.82
C SER A 121 -22.78 13.19 -20.32
N ARG A 122 -23.79 12.33 -20.11
CA ARG A 122 -25.19 12.64 -20.47
C ARG A 122 -25.77 13.83 -19.69
N THR A 123 -25.21 14.14 -18.52
CA THR A 123 -25.68 15.21 -17.63
C THR A 123 -24.93 16.52 -17.85
N LEU A 124 -23.74 16.48 -18.47
CA LEU A 124 -22.88 17.65 -18.66
C LEU A 124 -22.73 18.05 -20.13
N SER A 125 -23.07 17.18 -21.09
CA SER A 125 -22.94 17.43 -22.53
C SER A 125 -23.73 18.63 -23.03
N HIS A 126 -24.80 19.01 -22.32
CA HIS A 126 -25.66 20.15 -22.65
C HIS A 126 -25.19 21.48 -22.03
N LEU A 127 -24.18 21.45 -21.15
CA LEU A 127 -23.69 22.65 -20.47
C LEU A 127 -22.56 23.29 -21.29
N SER A 128 -22.71 24.56 -21.64
CA SER A 128 -21.66 25.36 -22.28
C SER A 128 -20.67 25.87 -21.24
N ILE A 129 -19.82 24.98 -20.72
CA ILE A 129 -18.83 25.34 -19.70
C ILE A 129 -17.48 25.58 -20.36
N ASP A 130 -16.89 26.74 -20.07
CA ASP A 130 -15.52 27.06 -20.47
C ASP A 130 -14.51 26.14 -19.75
N ARG A 131 -13.56 25.60 -20.50
CA ARG A 131 -12.58 24.61 -20.03
C ARG A 131 -11.63 25.22 -19.02
N ASP A 132 -11.16 26.43 -19.31
CA ASP A 132 -10.24 27.16 -18.44
C ASP A 132 -10.95 27.51 -17.11
N HIS A 133 -12.24 27.85 -17.20
CA HIS A 133 -13.07 28.07 -16.02
C HIS A 133 -13.27 26.81 -15.17
N LEU A 134 -13.43 25.63 -15.76
CA LEU A 134 -13.53 24.36 -15.00
C LEU A 134 -12.25 24.03 -14.26
N TYR A 135 -11.12 24.20 -14.93
CA TYR A 135 -9.83 24.00 -14.30
C TYR A 135 -9.65 24.97 -13.12
N ASP A 136 -9.99 26.25 -13.29
CA ASP A 136 -9.93 27.25 -12.23
C ASP A 136 -10.88 26.94 -11.07
N ILE A 137 -12.08 26.41 -11.33
CA ILE A 137 -13.01 25.96 -10.29
C ILE A 137 -12.35 24.89 -9.41
N PHE A 138 -11.79 23.83 -10.00
CA PHE A 138 -11.23 22.73 -9.19
C PHE A 138 -9.87 23.05 -8.57
N ARG A 139 -9.09 23.94 -9.20
CA ARG A 139 -7.82 24.44 -8.68
C ARG A 139 -8.02 25.42 -7.52
N TRP A 140 -8.74 26.51 -7.76
CA TRP A 140 -8.82 27.64 -6.83
C TRP A 140 -9.96 27.53 -5.83
N GLN A 141 -11.12 27.01 -6.24
CA GLN A 141 -12.30 26.99 -5.37
C GLN A 141 -12.30 25.79 -4.43
N HIS A 142 -11.86 24.63 -4.92
CA HIS A 142 -11.95 23.38 -4.16
C HIS A 142 -10.61 22.82 -3.69
N SER A 143 -9.48 23.41 -4.12
CA SER A 143 -8.13 22.91 -3.80
C SER A 143 -7.96 21.40 -4.10
N LEU A 144 -8.65 20.90 -5.12
CA LEU A 144 -8.66 19.48 -5.51
C LEU A 144 -7.62 19.18 -6.58
N LEU A 145 -7.26 20.17 -7.39
CA LEU A 145 -6.22 20.09 -8.41
C LEU A 145 -5.10 21.10 -8.12
N VAL A 146 -3.89 20.75 -8.49
CA VAL A 146 -2.70 21.59 -8.33
C VAL A 146 -1.82 21.50 -9.58
N GLU A 147 -1.16 22.61 -9.91
CA GLU A 147 -0.06 22.65 -10.86
C GLU A 147 1.26 22.55 -10.08
N CYS A 148 1.90 21.38 -10.12
CA CYS A 148 3.11 21.07 -9.37
C CYS A 148 4.35 21.71 -9.99
N ALA A 149 4.35 21.86 -11.31
CA ALA A 149 5.34 22.57 -12.11
C ALA A 149 4.64 23.07 -13.37
N LYS A 150 5.27 23.98 -14.13
CA LYS A 150 4.67 24.52 -15.36
C LYS A 150 4.19 23.39 -16.28
N GLY A 151 2.88 23.32 -16.52
CA GLY A 151 2.26 22.28 -17.35
C GLY A 151 2.28 20.87 -16.72
N VAL A 152 2.50 20.72 -15.42
CA VAL A 152 2.43 19.43 -14.71
C VAL A 152 1.38 19.53 -13.63
N HIS A 153 0.32 18.73 -13.74
CA HIS A 153 -0.84 18.79 -12.88
C HIS A 153 -1.07 17.49 -12.12
N SER A 154 -1.65 17.57 -10.93
CA SER A 154 -2.10 16.41 -10.17
C SER A 154 -3.31 16.75 -9.31
N MET A 155 -4.00 15.73 -8.79
CA MET A 155 -4.90 15.96 -7.66
C MET A 155 -4.08 16.21 -6.40
N THR A 156 -4.62 17.03 -5.49
CA THR A 156 -3.94 17.39 -4.23
C THR A 156 -3.77 16.20 -3.29
N HIS A 157 -4.67 15.22 -3.37
CA HIS A 157 -4.67 14.03 -2.52
C HIS A 157 -4.87 12.77 -3.37
N THR A 158 -3.89 11.88 -3.35
CA THR A 158 -3.91 10.55 -3.97
C THR A 158 -5.07 9.73 -3.42
N ALA A 159 -5.32 9.82 -2.11
CA ALA A 159 -6.46 9.16 -1.48
C ALA A 159 -7.82 9.59 -2.07
N LEU A 160 -8.02 10.89 -2.36
CA LEU A 160 -9.26 11.38 -2.96
C LEU A 160 -9.36 11.01 -4.45
N HIS A 161 -8.24 11.00 -5.18
CA HIS A 161 -8.19 10.51 -6.55
C HIS A 161 -8.57 9.02 -6.63
N ASN A 162 -8.00 8.19 -5.76
CA ASN A 162 -8.37 6.78 -5.64
C ASN A 162 -9.84 6.60 -5.28
N TYR A 163 -10.34 7.41 -4.35
CA TYR A 163 -11.74 7.36 -3.94
C TYR A 163 -12.70 7.73 -5.08
N LEU A 164 -12.39 8.78 -5.85
CA LEU A 164 -13.19 9.21 -7.00
C LEU A 164 -13.22 8.13 -8.09
N ALA A 165 -12.09 7.51 -8.41
CA ALA A 165 -12.04 6.39 -9.34
C ALA A 165 -12.84 5.19 -8.82
N ALA A 166 -12.67 4.84 -7.54
CA ALA A 166 -13.40 3.75 -6.90
C ALA A 166 -14.92 4.00 -6.87
N TYR A 167 -15.33 5.22 -6.58
CA TYR A 167 -16.73 5.64 -6.60
C TYR A 167 -17.35 5.41 -7.98
N ARG A 168 -16.67 5.82 -9.05
CA ARG A 168 -17.17 5.60 -10.42
C ARG A 168 -17.30 4.13 -10.77
N ILE A 169 -16.34 3.30 -10.37
CA ILE A 169 -16.38 1.85 -10.63
C ILE A 169 -17.51 1.20 -9.83
N ALA A 170 -17.65 1.54 -8.56
CA ALA A 170 -18.70 1.01 -7.69
C ALA A 170 -20.12 1.34 -8.18
N ASN A 171 -20.30 2.49 -8.85
CA ASN A 171 -21.57 2.92 -9.42
C ASN A 171 -21.77 2.48 -10.90
N SER A 172 -20.84 1.72 -11.46
CA SER A 172 -20.95 1.17 -12.81
C SER A 172 -21.63 -0.22 -12.82
N ASN A 173 -21.82 -0.81 -14.01
CA ASN A 173 -22.37 -2.16 -14.10
C ASN A 173 -21.47 -3.16 -13.34
N PRO A 174 -22.01 -3.96 -12.39
CA PRO A 174 -21.19 -4.84 -11.55
C PRO A 174 -20.30 -5.83 -12.32
N THR A 175 -20.76 -6.34 -13.47
CA THR A 175 -19.98 -7.30 -14.27
C THR A 175 -18.83 -6.61 -15.00
N ILE A 176 -19.06 -5.38 -15.47
CA ILE A 176 -18.01 -4.56 -16.10
C ILE A 176 -16.99 -4.14 -15.05
N ALA A 177 -17.45 -3.68 -13.88
CA ALA A 177 -16.60 -3.31 -12.75
C ALA A 177 -15.71 -4.48 -12.31
N GLU A 178 -16.30 -5.67 -12.15
CA GLU A 178 -15.59 -6.90 -11.79
C GLU A 178 -14.47 -7.20 -12.77
N LYS A 179 -14.79 -7.31 -14.07
CA LYS A 179 -13.76 -7.55 -15.09
C LYS A 179 -12.68 -6.46 -15.08
N TYR A 180 -13.09 -5.20 -15.02
CA TYR A 180 -12.20 -4.05 -15.09
C TYR A 180 -11.18 -4.00 -13.93
N LEU A 181 -11.60 -4.30 -12.71
CA LEU A 181 -10.71 -4.38 -11.55
C LEU A 181 -9.82 -5.63 -11.58
N LEU A 182 -10.39 -6.78 -11.93
CA LEU A 182 -9.65 -8.05 -11.97
C LEU A 182 -8.49 -8.01 -12.95
N ASP A 183 -8.64 -7.31 -14.08
CA ASP A 183 -7.57 -7.15 -15.08
C ASP A 183 -6.40 -6.28 -14.57
N ARG A 184 -6.59 -5.60 -13.43
CA ARG A 184 -5.65 -4.64 -12.85
C ARG A 184 -5.12 -5.04 -11.48
N ILE A 185 -5.47 -6.22 -10.95
CA ILE A 185 -5.04 -6.72 -9.63
C ILE A 185 -3.51 -6.68 -9.44
N HIS A 186 -2.75 -6.91 -10.51
CA HIS A 186 -1.28 -6.94 -10.44
C HIS A 186 -0.63 -5.55 -10.54
N LEU A 187 -1.43 -4.51 -10.81
CA LEU A 187 -0.92 -3.16 -11.02
C LEU A 187 -0.91 -2.39 -9.70
N LYS A 188 0.28 -2.12 -9.15
CA LYS A 188 0.45 -1.40 -7.87
C LYS A 188 -0.33 -0.10 -7.76
N ARG A 189 -0.42 0.66 -8.87
CA ARG A 189 -1.15 1.95 -8.89
C ARG A 189 -2.65 1.80 -8.62
N TRP A 190 -3.23 0.63 -8.90
CA TRP A 190 -4.64 0.31 -8.74
C TRP A 190 -4.99 -0.26 -7.37
N HIS A 191 -3.98 -0.54 -6.52
CA HIS A 191 -4.16 -1.11 -5.18
C HIS A 191 -5.17 -0.32 -4.35
N GLY A 192 -4.96 1.00 -4.20
CA GLY A 192 -5.85 1.87 -3.43
C GLY A 192 -7.28 1.91 -4.00
N VAL A 193 -7.41 1.94 -5.33
CA VAL A 193 -8.71 1.95 -6.02
C VAL A 193 -9.47 0.65 -5.79
N ILE A 194 -8.81 -0.50 -5.89
CA ILE A 194 -9.43 -1.82 -5.68
C ILE A 194 -9.95 -1.93 -4.23
N VAL A 195 -9.10 -1.60 -3.25
CA VAL A 195 -9.48 -1.62 -1.82
C VAL A 195 -10.66 -0.70 -1.56
N MET A 196 -10.61 0.54 -2.04
CA MET A 196 -11.71 1.50 -1.86
C MET A 196 -12.97 1.05 -2.59
N THR A 197 -12.87 0.51 -3.81
CA THR A 197 -14.06 0.05 -4.55
C THR A 197 -14.79 -1.04 -3.78
N ILE A 198 -14.05 -1.99 -3.22
CA ILE A 198 -14.62 -3.09 -2.43
C ILE A 198 -15.25 -2.59 -1.13
N SER A 199 -14.65 -1.57 -0.48
CA SER A 199 -15.24 -0.93 0.70
C SER A 199 -16.60 -0.24 0.44
N ILE A 200 -16.81 0.23 -0.79
CA ILE A 200 -18.05 0.90 -1.23
C ILE A 200 -19.09 -0.10 -1.75
N PHE A 201 -18.65 -1.27 -2.24
CA PHE A 201 -19.51 -2.21 -2.97
C PHE A 201 -20.56 -2.88 -2.06
N PRO A 202 -21.88 -2.73 -2.34
CA PRO A 202 -22.93 -3.27 -1.46
C PRO A 202 -22.99 -4.80 -1.37
N LYS A 203 -22.34 -5.52 -2.29
CA LYS A 203 -22.29 -6.99 -2.35
C LYS A 203 -20.87 -7.45 -2.70
N ALA A 204 -19.93 -7.24 -1.79
CA ALA A 204 -18.52 -7.53 -2.01
C ALA A 204 -18.21 -9.03 -2.15
N ASP A 205 -19.07 -9.92 -1.63
CA ASP A 205 -18.87 -11.38 -1.59
C ASP A 205 -18.43 -11.97 -2.94
N ARG A 206 -19.22 -11.76 -4.00
CA ARG A 206 -18.94 -12.31 -5.33
C ARG A 206 -17.61 -11.80 -5.87
N MET A 207 -17.34 -10.49 -5.74
CA MET A 207 -16.10 -9.89 -6.20
C MET A 207 -14.90 -10.52 -5.49
N LEU A 208 -14.94 -10.62 -4.16
CA LEU A 208 -13.87 -11.19 -3.33
C LEU A 208 -13.61 -12.66 -3.67
N GLN A 209 -14.68 -13.45 -3.90
CA GLN A 209 -14.56 -14.84 -4.34
C GLN A 209 -13.92 -14.94 -5.74
N THR A 210 -14.31 -14.08 -6.69
CA THR A 210 -13.67 -14.06 -8.00
C THR A 210 -12.21 -13.62 -7.93
N MET A 211 -11.88 -12.62 -7.12
CA MET A 211 -10.50 -12.21 -6.87
C MET A 211 -9.68 -13.38 -6.34
N LYS A 212 -10.19 -14.09 -5.33
CA LYS A 212 -9.55 -15.27 -4.76
C LYS A 212 -9.25 -16.32 -5.83
N ARG A 213 -10.26 -16.68 -6.65
CA ARG A 213 -10.09 -17.64 -7.75
C ARG A 213 -9.01 -17.20 -8.74
N LYS A 214 -9.03 -15.93 -9.16
CA LYS A 214 -8.02 -15.38 -10.08
C LYS A 214 -6.61 -15.39 -9.47
N ILE A 215 -6.50 -15.20 -8.15
CA ILE A 215 -5.24 -15.27 -7.42
C ILE A 215 -4.72 -16.71 -7.36
N ASP A 216 -5.59 -17.68 -7.09
CA ASP A 216 -5.21 -19.10 -7.07
C ASP A 216 -4.75 -19.60 -8.45
N GLU A 217 -5.39 -19.12 -9.51
CA GLU A 217 -5.00 -19.38 -10.91
C GLU A 217 -3.56 -18.95 -11.23
N ILE A 218 -2.94 -18.02 -10.48
CA ILE A 218 -1.56 -17.57 -10.69
C ILE A 218 -0.55 -18.73 -10.55
N VAL A 219 -0.81 -19.65 -9.62
CA VAL A 219 0.13 -20.71 -9.21
C VAL A 219 -0.35 -22.11 -9.62
N VAL A 220 -1.55 -22.23 -10.19
CA VAL A 220 -2.22 -23.52 -10.44
C VAL A 220 -1.44 -24.44 -11.38
N ASN A 221 -0.75 -23.87 -12.37
CA ASN A 221 -0.07 -24.62 -13.43
C ASN A 221 1.39 -25.00 -13.10
N ASP A 222 1.94 -24.54 -11.97
CA ASP A 222 3.33 -24.83 -11.58
C ASP A 222 3.38 -25.87 -10.46
N ALA A 223 3.73 -27.11 -10.80
CA ALA A 223 3.77 -28.23 -9.86
C ALA A 223 4.76 -28.04 -8.70
N HIS A 224 5.85 -27.29 -8.92
CA HIS A 224 6.83 -27.01 -7.88
C HIS A 224 6.31 -25.97 -6.89
N LEU A 225 5.64 -24.92 -7.38
CA LEU A 225 4.92 -23.97 -6.52
C LEU A 225 3.76 -24.62 -5.76
N GLN A 226 3.01 -25.53 -6.39
CA GLN A 226 1.97 -26.30 -5.72
C GLN A 226 2.53 -27.19 -4.60
N SER A 227 3.66 -27.86 -4.85
CA SER A 227 4.35 -28.68 -3.84
C SER A 227 4.83 -27.82 -2.66
N PHE A 228 5.35 -26.62 -2.94
CA PHE A 228 5.70 -25.64 -1.92
C PHE A 228 4.48 -25.22 -1.08
N LEU A 229 3.34 -24.88 -1.70
CA LEU A 229 2.12 -24.52 -0.98
C LEU A 229 1.57 -25.68 -0.13
N THR A 230 1.66 -26.92 -0.62
CA THR A 230 1.34 -28.12 0.18
C THR A 230 2.21 -28.22 1.42
N TRP A 231 3.53 -28.02 1.27
CA TRP A 231 4.45 -28.02 2.40
C TRP A 231 4.13 -26.89 3.39
N VAL A 232 3.90 -25.66 2.90
CA VAL A 232 3.49 -24.50 3.72
C VAL A 232 2.22 -24.80 4.52
N ASN A 233 1.23 -25.44 3.89
CA ASN A 233 0.01 -25.84 4.56
C ASN A 233 0.24 -26.90 5.64
N GLN A 234 1.06 -27.93 5.35
CA GLN A 234 1.43 -28.95 6.35
C GLN A 234 2.10 -28.33 7.58
N GLN A 235 3.00 -27.36 7.38
CA GLN A 235 3.62 -26.65 8.52
C GLN A 235 2.58 -25.89 9.34
N SER A 236 1.60 -25.25 8.69
CA SER A 236 0.53 -24.53 9.40
C SER A 236 -0.36 -25.42 10.28
N ILE A 237 -0.48 -26.72 9.95
CA ILE A 237 -1.27 -27.69 10.70
C ILE A 237 -0.45 -28.32 11.84
N GLN A 238 0.85 -28.53 11.63
CA GLN A 238 1.73 -29.19 12.59
C GLN A 238 2.08 -28.31 13.80
N ILE A 239 2.10 -26.99 13.64
CA ILE A 239 2.45 -26.07 14.72
C ILE A 239 1.21 -25.79 15.57
N GLN A 240 1.32 -26.07 16.87
CA GLN A 240 0.29 -25.72 17.85
C GLN A 240 0.39 -24.24 18.20
N THR A 241 -0.56 -23.44 17.71
CA THR A 241 -0.54 -21.98 17.91
C THR A 241 -1.93 -21.42 18.22
N PRO A 242 -2.02 -20.28 18.93
CA PRO A 242 -3.28 -19.55 19.07
C PRO A 242 -3.67 -18.76 17.81
N TYR A 243 -2.84 -18.77 16.76
CA TYR A 243 -3.04 -17.99 15.54
C TYR A 243 -3.78 -18.81 14.47
N LYS A 244 -4.46 -18.12 13.56
CA LYS A 244 -5.13 -18.78 12.42
C LYS A 244 -4.09 -19.41 11.50
N ALA A 245 -4.42 -20.57 10.90
CA ALA A 245 -3.54 -21.25 9.95
C ALA A 245 -3.08 -20.36 8.79
N VAL A 246 -3.95 -19.48 8.28
CA VAL A 246 -3.58 -18.49 7.25
C VAL A 246 -2.43 -17.58 7.65
N THR A 247 -2.34 -17.20 8.93
CA THR A 247 -1.25 -16.38 9.46
C THR A 247 0.07 -17.14 9.41
N ILE A 248 0.05 -18.45 9.71
CA ILE A 248 1.22 -19.32 9.65
C ILE A 248 1.64 -19.58 8.20
N ARG A 249 0.68 -19.79 7.29
CA ARG A 249 0.97 -19.94 5.86
C ARG A 249 1.61 -18.68 5.26
N ALA A 250 1.07 -17.51 5.61
CA ALA A 250 1.64 -16.21 5.20
C ALA A 250 3.07 -16.04 5.74
N LEU A 251 3.30 -16.38 7.01
CA LEU A 251 4.62 -16.36 7.64
C LEU A 251 5.65 -17.18 6.83
N TYR A 252 5.34 -18.44 6.48
CA TYR A 252 6.26 -19.27 5.70
C TYR A 252 6.47 -18.77 4.27
N LEU A 253 5.40 -18.29 3.62
CA LEU A 253 5.48 -17.70 2.29
C LEU A 253 6.40 -16.46 2.28
N ASP A 254 6.23 -15.56 3.25
CA ASP A 254 7.07 -14.38 3.42
C ASP A 254 8.53 -14.78 3.68
N ILE A 255 8.76 -15.70 4.62
CA ILE A 255 10.07 -16.20 4.98
C ILE A 255 10.82 -16.79 3.76
N ASP A 256 10.16 -17.50 2.84
CA ASP A 256 10.80 -18.09 1.64
C ASP A 256 10.94 -17.12 0.46
N LEU A 257 9.98 -16.20 0.29
CA LEU A 257 10.14 -15.07 -0.62
C LEU A 257 11.29 -14.15 -0.19
N GLU A 258 11.51 -14.03 1.11
CA GLU A 258 12.60 -13.28 1.72
C GLU A 258 13.90 -14.07 1.81
N ASN A 259 13.87 -15.40 1.80
CA ASN A 259 15.09 -16.19 1.58
C ASN A 259 15.64 -15.94 0.16
N ASN A 260 14.74 -15.72 -0.81
CA ASN A 260 15.09 -15.24 -2.16
C ASN A 260 15.24 -13.72 -2.25
N ARG A 261 14.98 -12.99 -1.16
CA ARG A 261 15.65 -11.71 -0.89
C ARG A 261 17.07 -12.02 -0.40
N SER A 262 17.90 -12.65 -1.23
CA SER A 262 18.72 -11.78 -2.10
C SER A 262 18.01 -10.45 -2.43
N LEU A 263 18.00 -9.49 -1.51
CA LEU A 263 17.59 -8.11 -1.78
C LEU A 263 18.60 -7.42 -2.74
N ASP A 264 19.46 -8.20 -3.40
CA ASP A 264 20.90 -8.01 -3.38
C ASP A 264 21.48 -7.48 -4.68
N ARG A 265 20.68 -7.24 -5.72
CA ARG A 265 21.24 -6.80 -7.02
C ARG A 265 20.60 -5.58 -7.63
N ALA A 266 19.30 -5.55 -7.88
CA ALA A 266 18.67 -4.43 -8.60
C ALA A 266 18.68 -3.11 -7.81
N ARG A 267 18.40 -3.14 -6.49
CA ARG A 267 18.40 -1.95 -5.64
C ARG A 267 19.80 -1.46 -5.30
N ALA A 268 20.74 -2.40 -5.17
CA ALA A 268 22.16 -2.12 -5.05
C ALA A 268 22.74 -1.49 -6.33
N LEU A 269 22.31 -1.96 -7.51
CA LEU A 269 22.66 -1.38 -8.80
C LEU A 269 22.14 0.06 -8.93
N ASP A 270 20.89 0.33 -8.53
CA ASP A 270 20.29 1.67 -8.57
C ASP A 270 21.00 2.65 -7.63
N ILE A 271 21.38 2.21 -6.42
CA ILE A 271 22.13 3.03 -5.47
C ILE A 271 23.57 3.25 -5.96
N ALA A 272 24.21 2.22 -6.51
CA ALA A 272 25.54 2.32 -7.11
C ALA A 272 25.55 3.25 -8.33
N HIS A 273 24.52 3.18 -9.17
CA HIS A 273 24.35 4.04 -10.34
C HIS A 273 24.08 5.49 -9.93
N SER A 274 23.20 5.73 -8.95
CA SER A 274 22.90 7.05 -8.41
C SER A 274 24.14 7.72 -7.79
N ARG A 275 24.97 6.95 -7.07
CA ARG A 275 26.24 7.43 -6.50
C ARG A 275 27.34 7.60 -7.55
N SER A 276 27.33 6.80 -8.62
CA SER A 276 28.22 7.03 -9.78
C SER A 276 27.87 8.33 -10.49
N LEU A 277 26.58 8.64 -10.62
CA LEU A 277 26.08 9.87 -11.24
C LEU A 277 26.44 11.11 -10.42
N GLU A 278 26.30 11.03 -9.09
CA GLU A 278 26.70 12.13 -8.19
C GLU A 278 28.22 12.36 -8.21
N ARG A 279 29.03 11.30 -8.27
CA ARG A 279 30.49 11.43 -8.45
C ARG A 279 30.86 12.09 -9.78
N ALA A 280 30.16 11.74 -10.86
CA ALA A 280 30.36 12.38 -12.17
C ALA A 280 30.00 13.88 -12.13
N ARG A 281 28.96 14.25 -11.36
CA ARG A 281 28.51 15.63 -11.14
C ARG A 281 29.50 16.44 -10.29
N VAL A 282 30.06 15.86 -9.23
CA VAL A 282 31.08 16.53 -8.40
C VAL A 282 32.36 16.77 -9.20
N LYS A 283 32.75 15.80 -10.05
CA LYS A 283 33.89 15.95 -10.96
C LYS A 283 33.66 17.04 -12.02
N SER A 284 32.44 17.18 -12.54
CA SER A 284 32.12 18.24 -13.50
C SER A 284 32.10 19.66 -12.89
N MET A 285 31.99 19.76 -11.56
CA MET A 285 32.11 21.01 -10.81
C MET A 285 33.55 21.40 -10.47
N GLY A 286 34.56 20.69 -10.99
CA GLY A 286 35.99 21.01 -10.79
C GLY A 286 36.52 20.66 -9.40
N ILE A 287 35.76 19.92 -8.60
CA ILE A 287 36.20 19.40 -7.31
C ILE A 287 37.01 18.14 -7.57
N GLU A 288 38.31 18.18 -7.28
CA GLU A 288 39.16 17.00 -7.40
C GLU A 288 38.72 15.93 -6.42
N ASN A 289 38.41 14.77 -6.99
CA ASN A 289 37.89 13.62 -6.28
C ASN A 289 39.06 12.95 -5.52
N GLN A 290 39.41 13.46 -4.34
CA GLN A 290 40.39 12.81 -3.47
C GLN A 290 39.74 11.61 -2.75
N MET A 291 39.40 10.56 -3.49
CA MET A 291 39.33 9.20 -2.95
C MET A 291 39.64 8.21 -4.07
N GLU A 292 40.90 7.76 -4.12
CA GLU A 292 41.18 6.36 -4.45
C GLU A 292 40.24 5.51 -3.58
N THR A 293 39.23 4.87 -4.19
CA THR A 293 38.35 4.00 -3.42
C THR A 293 39.01 2.64 -3.26
N ASP A 294 39.72 2.47 -2.15
CA ASP A 294 40.19 1.19 -1.60
C ASP A 294 39.01 0.38 -0.97
N VAL A 295 37.77 0.75 -1.31
CA VAL A 295 36.54 0.23 -0.70
C VAL A 295 35.94 -0.81 -1.62
N ASP A 296 35.93 -2.06 -1.16
CA ASP A 296 35.23 -3.16 -1.79
C ASP A 296 33.73 -2.83 -1.91
N ILE A 297 33.31 -2.60 -3.16
CA ILE A 297 31.95 -2.22 -3.54
C ILE A 297 30.98 -3.36 -3.22
N ASP A 298 31.41 -4.61 -3.41
CA ASP A 298 30.60 -5.79 -3.11
C ASP A 298 30.42 -5.93 -1.60
N TYR A 299 31.47 -5.68 -0.81
CA TYR A 299 31.39 -5.64 0.66
C TYR A 299 30.43 -4.54 1.16
N THR A 300 30.51 -3.35 0.58
CA THR A 300 29.68 -2.20 1.00
C THR A 300 28.21 -2.41 0.65
N ILE A 301 27.93 -2.98 -0.53
CA ILE A 301 26.59 -3.37 -0.96
C ILE A 301 26.04 -4.45 -0.03
N ASN A 302 26.81 -5.51 0.22
CA ASN A 302 26.42 -6.62 1.10
C ASN A 302 26.11 -6.11 2.52
N LEU A 303 26.92 -5.19 3.04
CA LEU A 303 26.71 -4.58 4.35
C LEU A 303 25.41 -3.75 4.43
N ALA A 304 25.06 -3.01 3.37
CA ALA A 304 23.82 -2.24 3.30
C ALA A 304 22.57 -3.12 3.18
N LEU A 305 22.66 -4.22 2.42
CA LEU A 305 21.57 -5.19 2.27
C LEU A 305 21.29 -5.94 3.57
N ASN A 306 22.36 -6.33 4.26
CA ASN A 306 22.28 -6.93 5.58
C ASN A 306 21.65 -5.99 6.62
N LEU A 307 21.80 -4.66 6.45
CA LEU A 307 21.23 -3.65 7.33
C LEU A 307 19.72 -3.59 7.15
N ASP A 308 19.25 -3.51 5.91
CA ASP A 308 17.83 -3.49 5.61
C ASP A 308 17.14 -4.77 6.11
N LEU A 309 17.79 -5.93 5.93
CA LEU A 309 17.32 -7.18 6.52
C LEU A 309 17.29 -7.10 8.05
N ALA A 310 18.35 -6.65 8.70
CA ALA A 310 18.40 -6.53 10.15
C ALA A 310 17.32 -5.60 10.72
N LEU A 311 17.11 -4.44 10.08
CA LEU A 311 16.08 -3.48 10.45
C LEU A 311 14.69 -4.01 10.19
N TYR A 312 14.49 -4.73 9.08
CA TYR A 312 13.26 -5.45 8.80
C TYR A 312 12.99 -6.46 9.92
N PHE A 313 13.91 -7.39 10.17
CA PHE A 313 13.73 -8.42 11.20
C PHE A 313 13.54 -7.84 12.61
N ALA A 314 14.24 -6.77 12.96
CA ALA A 314 14.14 -6.15 14.28
C ALA A 314 12.79 -5.47 14.54
N ASN A 315 12.07 -5.06 13.49
CA ASN A 315 10.88 -4.24 13.59
C ASN A 315 9.64 -4.83 12.91
N HIS A 316 9.74 -6.01 12.30
CA HIS A 316 8.61 -6.61 11.60
C HIS A 316 7.73 -7.44 12.55
N PRO A 317 6.40 -7.21 12.58
CA PRO A 317 5.45 -8.00 13.37
C PRO A 317 5.50 -9.51 13.09
N ILE A 318 5.92 -9.90 11.88
CA ILE A 318 6.13 -11.30 11.48
C ILE A 318 7.21 -11.98 12.33
N VAL A 319 8.22 -11.24 12.76
CA VAL A 319 9.30 -11.78 13.60
C VAL A 319 8.85 -11.91 15.04
N GLU A 320 8.06 -10.95 15.54
CA GLU A 320 7.44 -11.07 16.86
C GLU A 320 6.48 -12.27 16.92
N LEU A 321 5.73 -12.51 15.83
CA LEU A 321 4.92 -13.70 15.67
C LEU A 321 5.78 -14.96 15.63
N ALA A 322 6.82 -15.03 14.80
CA ALA A 322 7.73 -16.18 14.73
C ALA A 322 8.38 -16.48 16.10
N CYS A 323 8.76 -15.43 16.84
CA CYS A 323 9.23 -15.52 18.22
C CYS A 323 8.16 -16.03 19.18
N ALA A 324 6.91 -15.58 19.07
CA ALA A 324 5.83 -16.01 19.96
C ALA A 324 5.46 -17.50 19.76
N LEU A 325 5.64 -17.98 18.53
CA LEU A 325 5.35 -19.36 18.13
C LEU A 325 6.44 -20.34 18.53
N GLU A 326 7.70 -19.88 18.65
CA GLU A 326 8.85 -20.75 18.87
C GLU A 326 9.78 -20.18 19.97
N PRO A 327 9.77 -20.75 21.19
CA PRO A 327 10.49 -20.22 22.35
C PRO A 327 12.01 -20.13 22.15
N ASP A 328 12.62 -21.05 21.41
CA ASP A 328 14.06 -21.07 21.21
C ASP A 328 14.50 -20.08 20.12
N LEU A 329 13.68 -19.91 19.07
CA LEU A 329 13.85 -18.83 18.10
C LEU A 329 13.69 -17.47 18.77
N ASN A 330 12.73 -17.32 19.70
CA ASN A 330 12.55 -16.11 20.50
C ASN A 330 13.79 -15.78 21.32
N LYS A 331 14.33 -16.76 22.06
CA LYS A 331 15.56 -16.56 22.86
C LYS A 331 16.72 -16.16 21.97
N GLY A 332 16.89 -16.82 20.81
CA GLY A 332 17.94 -16.50 19.84
C GLY A 332 17.79 -15.09 19.27
N LEU A 333 16.58 -14.69 18.88
CA LEU A 333 16.29 -13.37 18.33
C LEU A 333 16.35 -12.27 19.39
N GLN A 334 15.89 -12.51 20.62
CA GLN A 334 16.07 -11.58 21.74
C GLN A 334 17.55 -11.37 22.06
N PHE A 335 18.35 -12.43 22.07
CA PHE A 335 19.80 -12.33 22.26
C PHE A 335 20.47 -11.50 21.15
N LEU A 336 20.03 -11.66 19.89
CA LEU A 336 20.52 -10.82 18.79
C LEU A 336 20.04 -9.37 18.91
N ARG A 337 18.78 -9.15 19.30
CA ARG A 337 18.17 -7.82 19.47
C ARG A 337 18.83 -7.02 20.59
N GLN A 338 19.18 -7.64 21.71
CA GLN A 338 19.91 -6.98 22.81
C GLN A 338 21.28 -6.44 22.39
N LYS A 339 21.88 -6.99 21.33
CA LYS A 339 23.18 -6.55 20.80
C LYS A 339 23.05 -5.43 19.77
N LEU A 340 21.84 -5.13 19.31
CA LEU A 340 21.56 -4.13 18.29
C LEU A 340 21.29 -2.76 18.97
N PRO A 341 22.14 -1.74 18.76
CA PRO A 341 21.82 -0.37 19.18
C PRO A 341 20.54 0.11 18.47
N ASP A 342 19.76 1.00 19.09
CA ASP A 342 18.50 1.47 18.52
C ASP A 342 18.78 2.47 17.36
N PRO A 343 18.44 2.13 16.11
CA PRO A 343 18.76 2.98 14.96
C PRO A 343 17.82 4.20 14.84
N PHE A 344 16.71 4.23 15.58
CA PHE A 344 15.70 5.30 15.52
C PHE A 344 15.84 6.32 16.64
N LYS A 345 16.68 6.03 17.65
CA LYS A 345 17.08 7.02 18.65
C LYS A 345 18.19 7.89 18.10
N GLU A 346 17.90 9.19 17.99
CA GLU A 346 18.82 10.20 17.45
C GLU A 346 20.21 10.17 18.14
N LYS A 347 20.24 9.90 19.45
CA LYS A 347 21.47 9.78 20.25
C LYS A 347 22.27 8.48 20.04
N GLU A 348 21.69 7.50 19.37
CA GLU A 348 22.30 6.18 19.12
C GLU A 348 22.65 5.94 17.66
N ARG A 349 22.27 6.85 16.75
CA ARG A 349 22.48 6.70 15.30
C ARG A 349 23.96 6.54 14.91
N ASP A 350 24.85 7.33 15.50
CA ASP A 350 26.30 7.21 15.25
C ASP A 350 26.91 5.96 15.89
N LYS A 351 26.38 5.53 17.04
CA LYS A 351 26.78 4.29 17.70
C LYS A 351 26.35 3.09 16.89
N PHE A 352 25.14 3.13 16.35
CA PHE A 352 24.59 2.14 15.45
C PHE A 352 25.42 2.05 14.16
N ALA A 353 25.73 3.17 13.51
CA ALA A 353 26.54 3.19 12.29
C ALA A 353 27.92 2.54 12.50
N LYS A 354 28.62 2.89 13.58
CA LYS A 354 29.93 2.31 13.95
C LYS A 354 29.84 0.83 14.33
N TRP A 355 28.79 0.45 15.06
CA TRP A 355 28.53 -0.94 15.40
C TRP A 355 28.21 -1.77 14.15
N TRP A 356 27.41 -1.23 13.23
CA TRP A 356 27.00 -1.88 12.00
C TRP A 356 28.19 -2.15 11.09
N GLN A 357 29.06 -1.16 10.90
CA GLN A 357 30.30 -1.31 10.11
C GLN A 357 31.24 -2.38 10.65
N SER A 358 31.28 -2.57 11.97
CA SER A 358 32.21 -3.51 12.61
C SER A 358 31.64 -4.90 12.85
N LYS A 359 30.33 -5.02 13.11
CA LYS A 359 29.68 -6.26 13.58
C LYS A 359 28.46 -6.67 12.77
N GLY A 360 27.97 -5.83 11.87
CA GLY A 360 26.72 -6.04 11.13
C GLY A 360 26.74 -7.33 10.29
N LEU A 361 27.83 -7.60 9.56
CA LEU A 361 27.96 -8.79 8.72
C LEU A 361 27.87 -10.10 9.54
N GLU A 362 28.66 -10.20 10.62
CA GLU A 362 28.65 -11.38 11.51
C GLU A 362 27.31 -11.51 12.25
N TRP A 363 26.70 -10.40 12.64
CA TRP A 363 25.38 -10.40 13.25
C TRP A 363 24.31 -10.92 12.27
N SER A 364 24.33 -10.47 11.00
CA SER A 364 23.37 -10.93 9.98
C SER A 364 23.58 -12.40 9.59
N LYS A 365 24.82 -12.88 9.57
CA LYS A 365 25.10 -14.32 9.41
C LYS A 365 24.50 -15.14 10.55
N LYS A 366 24.61 -14.68 11.81
CA LYS A 366 24.02 -15.35 12.98
C LYS A 366 22.50 -15.32 12.97
N LEU A 367 21.92 -14.20 12.56
CA LEU A 367 20.48 -14.07 12.33
C LEU A 367 20.02 -15.09 11.29
N ARG A 368 20.69 -15.13 10.13
CA ARG A 368 20.39 -16.08 9.05
C ARG A 368 20.57 -17.52 9.49
N SER A 369 21.63 -17.85 10.22
CA SER A 369 21.86 -19.21 10.72
C SER A 369 20.82 -19.63 11.75
N LEU A 370 20.37 -18.73 12.64
CA LEU A 370 19.29 -19.02 13.58
C LEU A 370 18.00 -19.31 12.82
N ILE A 371 17.62 -18.43 11.88
CA ILE A 371 16.45 -18.63 11.03
C ILE A 371 16.56 -19.97 10.26
N MET A 372 17.73 -20.31 9.71
CA MET A 372 17.99 -21.56 8.99
C MET A 372 18.02 -22.82 9.87
N GLN A 373 18.55 -22.74 11.09
CA GLN A 373 18.60 -23.87 12.03
C GLN A 373 17.22 -24.20 12.57
N HIS A 374 16.38 -23.19 12.81
CA HIS A 374 14.98 -23.41 13.19
C HIS A 374 14.13 -23.87 12.01
N ARG A 375 14.56 -23.58 10.77
CA ARG A 375 14.04 -24.13 9.52
C ARG A 375 14.44 -25.58 9.23
N LYS A 376 14.96 -26.38 10.17
CA LYS A 376 15.43 -27.76 9.91
C LYS A 376 14.37 -28.77 9.39
N GLY A 377 13.16 -28.33 9.04
CA GLY A 377 12.16 -29.06 8.23
C GLY A 377 11.77 -28.39 6.89
N SER A 378 12.32 -27.23 6.53
CA SER A 378 12.11 -26.61 5.22
C SER A 378 13.01 -27.27 4.20
N GLN A 379 12.39 -27.97 3.26
CA GLN A 379 13.03 -28.36 2.02
C GLN A 379 13.66 -27.10 1.39
N ASP A 380 14.94 -27.12 1.01
CA ASP A 380 15.59 -26.00 0.33
C ASP A 380 14.95 -25.83 -1.06
N TRP A 381 13.85 -25.08 -1.13
CA TRP A 381 13.10 -24.85 -2.35
C TRP A 381 13.94 -24.03 -3.33
N LYS A 382 14.48 -24.68 -4.36
CA LYS A 382 15.24 -24.02 -5.43
C LYS A 382 14.29 -23.51 -6.50
N PHE A 383 13.77 -22.30 -6.32
CA PHE A 383 12.91 -21.66 -7.32
C PHE A 383 13.73 -21.06 -8.46
N SER A 384 13.20 -21.14 -9.68
CA SER A 384 13.71 -20.34 -10.81
C SER A 384 13.33 -18.86 -10.67
N ASP A 385 14.03 -17.96 -11.36
CA ASP A 385 13.69 -16.53 -11.40
C ASP A 385 12.23 -16.28 -11.82
N ASN A 386 11.72 -17.11 -12.74
CA ASN A 386 10.32 -17.02 -13.17
C ASN A 386 9.36 -17.42 -12.05
N GLN A 387 9.62 -18.54 -11.37
CA GLN A 387 8.83 -18.98 -10.22
C GLN A 387 8.83 -17.95 -9.09
N LEU A 388 9.95 -17.27 -8.87
CA LEU A 388 10.03 -16.19 -7.89
C LEU A 388 9.16 -14.99 -8.27
N LYS A 389 9.13 -14.60 -9.55
CA LYS A 389 8.23 -13.53 -10.02
C LYS A 389 6.76 -13.92 -9.86
N VAL A 390 6.42 -15.16 -10.20
CA VAL A 390 5.06 -15.70 -10.04
C VAL A 390 4.66 -15.73 -8.56
N LEU A 391 5.53 -16.24 -7.68
CA LEU A 391 5.26 -16.32 -6.25
C LEU A 391 5.14 -14.93 -5.60
N ARG A 392 5.91 -13.94 -6.06
CA ARG A 392 5.77 -12.53 -5.64
C ARG A 392 4.43 -11.95 -6.08
N SER A 393 4.03 -12.17 -7.34
CA SER A 393 2.72 -11.73 -7.83
C SER A 393 1.58 -12.38 -7.04
N TYR A 394 1.69 -13.67 -6.76
CA TYR A 394 0.75 -14.41 -5.91
C TYR A 394 0.67 -13.84 -4.51
N HIS A 395 1.82 -13.59 -3.86
CA HIS A 395 1.90 -13.00 -2.54
C HIS A 395 1.28 -11.59 -2.50
N ASP A 396 1.69 -10.69 -3.40
CA ASP A 396 1.21 -9.31 -3.44
C ASP A 396 -0.31 -9.26 -3.69
N ALA A 397 -0.83 -10.15 -4.53
CA ALA A 397 -2.27 -10.24 -4.79
C ALA A 397 -3.05 -10.82 -3.59
N ASN A 398 -2.50 -11.81 -2.86
CA ASN A 398 -3.09 -12.28 -1.60
C ASN A 398 -3.09 -11.19 -0.52
N LYS A 399 -2.02 -10.39 -0.43
CA LYS A 399 -1.97 -9.23 0.48
C LYS A 399 -3.06 -8.21 0.14
N LEU A 400 -3.24 -7.88 -1.13
CA LEU A 400 -4.34 -7.03 -1.60
C LEU A 400 -5.70 -7.62 -1.22
N LEU A 401 -5.92 -8.92 -1.43
CA LEU A 401 -7.19 -9.58 -1.07
C LEU A 401 -7.48 -9.52 0.44
N VAL A 402 -6.47 -9.76 1.29
CA VAL A 402 -6.60 -9.63 2.74
C VAL A 402 -6.94 -8.19 3.13
N GLU A 403 -6.30 -7.20 2.51
CA GLU A 403 -6.61 -5.80 2.74
C GLU A 403 -8.04 -5.46 2.32
N CYS A 404 -8.51 -6.00 1.19
CA CYS A 404 -9.89 -5.86 0.75
C CYS A 404 -10.88 -6.51 1.74
N LEU A 405 -10.59 -7.71 2.26
CA LEU A 405 -11.41 -8.38 3.28
C LEU A 405 -11.48 -7.63 4.61
N ASN A 406 -10.44 -6.87 4.94
CA ASN A 406 -10.38 -6.06 6.15
C ASN A 406 -11.13 -4.73 6.00
N ASN A 407 -11.24 -4.21 4.78
CA ASN A 407 -11.93 -2.96 4.47
C ASN A 407 -13.34 -3.15 3.86
N ALA A 408 -13.75 -4.38 3.56
CA ALA A 408 -15.07 -4.68 3.03
C ALA A 408 -16.15 -4.54 4.12
N GLU A 409 -17.00 -3.52 4.01
CA GLU A 409 -18.09 -3.29 4.96
C GLU A 409 -19.23 -4.31 4.79
N TYR A 410 -19.52 -4.71 3.55
CA TYR A 410 -20.66 -5.55 3.18
C TYR A 410 -20.25 -6.98 2.78
N VAL A 411 -19.22 -7.54 3.42
CA VAL A 411 -18.84 -8.95 3.23
C VAL A 411 -19.52 -9.85 4.26
N SER A 412 -20.08 -10.97 3.83
CA SER A 412 -20.66 -11.93 4.76
C SER A 412 -19.59 -12.64 5.60
N PRO A 413 -19.85 -12.93 6.88
CA PRO A 413 -18.90 -13.65 7.74
C PRO A 413 -18.53 -15.04 7.18
N ILE A 414 -19.45 -15.68 6.47
CA ILE A 414 -19.26 -16.98 5.82
C ILE A 414 -18.23 -16.86 4.71
N VAL A 415 -18.43 -15.91 3.77
CA VAL A 415 -17.49 -15.71 2.66
C VAL A 415 -16.12 -15.26 3.18
N LYS A 416 -16.08 -14.38 4.18
CA LYS A 416 -14.82 -13.98 4.81
C LYS A 416 -14.07 -15.17 5.40
N SER A 417 -14.76 -16.01 6.17
CA SER A 417 -14.15 -17.21 6.77
C SER A 417 -13.73 -18.25 5.73
N GLN A 418 -14.51 -18.42 4.67
CA GLN A 418 -14.19 -19.32 3.56
C GLN A 418 -12.94 -18.86 2.81
N ILE A 419 -12.82 -17.56 2.51
CA ILE A 419 -11.63 -17.03 1.86
C ILE A 419 -10.43 -17.16 2.81
N GLU A 420 -10.56 -16.76 4.08
CA GLU A 420 -9.48 -16.87 5.07
C GLU A 420 -8.97 -18.30 5.25
N SER A 421 -9.85 -19.30 5.32
CA SER A 421 -9.47 -20.71 5.49
C SER A 421 -8.76 -21.26 4.24
N THR A 422 -9.06 -20.72 3.06
CA THR A 422 -8.55 -21.20 1.76
C THR A 422 -7.40 -20.35 1.18
N LEU A 423 -7.04 -19.23 1.80
CA LEU A 423 -5.90 -18.41 1.40
C LEU A 423 -4.58 -19.20 1.50
N LEU A 424 -3.72 -19.10 0.47
CA LEU A 424 -2.40 -19.73 0.46
C LEU A 424 -2.41 -21.27 0.55
N LEU A 425 -3.48 -21.91 0.04
CA LEU A 425 -3.57 -23.37 -0.09
C LEU A 425 -3.11 -23.87 -1.47
N PRO A 426 -2.64 -25.13 -1.56
CA PRO A 426 -2.52 -25.82 -2.84
C PRO A 426 -3.91 -26.15 -3.42
N GLN A 427 -3.98 -26.32 -4.75
CA GLN A 427 -5.22 -26.52 -5.49
C GLN A 427 -6.03 -27.76 -5.03
N GLY A 428 -5.35 -28.84 -4.63
CA GLY A 428 -6.00 -30.10 -4.25
C GLY A 428 -6.84 -30.03 -2.98
N GLU A 429 -6.59 -29.06 -2.11
CA GLU A 429 -7.23 -28.98 -0.79
C GLU A 429 -8.54 -28.17 -0.78
N TYR A 430 -8.83 -27.40 -1.84
CA TYR A 430 -10.10 -26.65 -1.96
C TYR A 430 -11.32 -27.57 -1.93
N SER A 431 -11.17 -28.80 -2.45
CA SER A 431 -12.21 -29.84 -2.53
C SER A 431 -12.66 -30.38 -1.18
N ILE A 432 -11.80 -30.31 -0.15
CA ILE A 432 -12.04 -30.92 1.17
C ILE A 432 -12.89 -29.99 2.06
N LEU A 433 -12.86 -28.68 1.79
CA LEU A 433 -13.58 -27.65 2.56
C LEU A 433 -14.98 -27.32 1.99
N GLY A 434 -15.32 -27.79 0.79
CA GLY A 434 -16.63 -27.56 0.16
C GLY A 434 -17.73 -28.58 0.51
N ASN A 435 -17.39 -29.64 1.26
CA ASN A 435 -18.29 -30.74 1.61
C ASN A 435 -18.54 -30.88 3.13
N ARG A 436 -18.42 -29.78 3.90
CA ARG A 436 -18.81 -29.74 5.31
C ARG A 436 -19.80 -28.64 5.60
#